data_AF-A0ABD3NT23-F1
#
_entry.id   AF-A0ABD3NT23-F1
#
_cell.length_a   1.000
_cell.length_b   1.000
_cell.length_c   1.000
_cell.angle_alpha   90.00
_cell.angle_beta   90.00
_cell.angle_gamma   90.00
#
_symmetry.space_group_name_H-M   'P 1'
#
loop_
_entity.id
_entity.type
_entity.pdbx_description
1 polymer ?
#
loop_
_entity_poly.entity_id
_entity_poly.type
_entity_poly.pdbx_seq_one_letter_code
_entity_poly.pdbx_strand_id
1 'polypeptide(L)'
;MSMHQRRNGKPRTDDMYNNLESGRRSAPSSGRGMSSHETNANIMENQNNDRISELSDQVSRLKGLTIDIGNEVRDQNRLLDNMGDGFTSVGDMLSGSLARIGTMLESGGAKHMCTLPTNIAKELAPSLIAMCIFLSTYSTYDVMGVGIAKGKYKYGEKKYEDLLAQMPEEVYLAQRAQTNQVEQMTAFVFGSLSCAFFVNGIVAGAMSLIWVVLRRGYASAYRKAVGVPVSQIGLAKYTIAAYLMSNGMVMATAVHAVRSFISDN
;
A
#
# COMPACT_ATOMS: atom_id res chain seq x y z
N MET A 1 33.00 -69.62 -33.30
CA MET A 1 32.62 -68.87 -34.51
C MET A 1 31.11 -68.98 -34.68
N SER A 2 30.45 -67.88 -35.05
CA SER A 2 29.05 -67.74 -35.48
C SER A 2 27.95 -67.55 -34.42
N MET A 3 27.51 -66.29 -34.34
CA MET A 3 26.18 -65.81 -33.96
C MET A 3 25.04 -66.53 -34.68
N HIS A 4 23.87 -66.59 -34.06
CA HIS A 4 22.57 -66.67 -34.75
C HIS A 4 21.60 -65.69 -34.09
N GLN A 5 21.16 -64.72 -34.89
CA GLN A 5 20.20 -63.68 -34.58
C GLN A 5 18.82 -64.13 -35.08
N ARG A 6 17.76 -64.00 -34.28
CA ARG A 6 16.38 -64.10 -34.77
C ARG A 6 15.55 -62.88 -34.35
N ARG A 7 14.87 -62.36 -35.37
CA ARG A 7 14.20 -61.07 -35.48
C ARG A 7 12.75 -61.17 -34.96
N ASN A 8 12.32 -60.10 -34.32
CA ASN A 8 11.06 -59.90 -33.62
C ASN A 8 9.91 -59.56 -34.60
N GLY A 9 8.70 -60.09 -34.36
CA GLY A 9 7.47 -59.80 -35.12
C GLY A 9 6.20 -60.24 -34.37
N LYS A 10 5.34 -59.26 -34.02
CA LYS A 10 4.03 -59.38 -33.31
C LYS A 10 2.97 -60.16 -34.14
N PRO A 11 1.91 -60.77 -33.54
CA PRO A 11 0.64 -60.02 -33.37
C PRO A 11 -0.33 -60.42 -32.22
N ARG A 12 -1.19 -59.42 -31.93
CA ARG A 12 -2.62 -59.39 -31.55
C ARG A 12 -3.16 -59.94 -30.21
N THR A 13 -3.66 -58.97 -29.46
CA THR A 13 -4.73 -58.95 -28.44
C THR A 13 -6.05 -59.42 -29.05
N ASP A 14 -6.75 -60.38 -28.43
CA ASP A 14 -8.23 -60.52 -28.47
C ASP A 14 -8.81 -61.66 -27.58
N ASP A 15 -7.99 -62.47 -26.88
CA ASP A 15 -8.49 -63.66 -26.14
C ASP A 15 -8.57 -63.55 -24.60
N MET A 16 -8.47 -62.35 -24.02
CA MET A 16 -8.35 -62.20 -22.55
C MET A 16 -9.65 -61.81 -21.82
N TYR A 17 -10.81 -62.11 -22.40
CA TYR A 17 -12.11 -62.02 -21.71
C TYR A 17 -12.91 -63.28 -22.05
N ASN A 18 -12.74 -64.34 -21.24
CA ASN A 18 -13.72 -65.40 -20.95
C ASN A 18 -12.99 -66.68 -20.56
N ASN A 19 -12.60 -66.80 -19.29
CA ASN A 19 -12.89 -68.02 -18.53
C ASN A 19 -12.38 -67.94 -17.10
N LEU A 20 -13.13 -68.60 -16.22
CA LEU A 20 -12.77 -69.02 -14.86
C LEU A 20 -13.19 -68.06 -13.74
N GLU A 21 -14.49 -67.77 -13.74
CA GLU A 21 -15.26 -67.81 -12.51
C GLU A 21 -15.52 -69.29 -12.13
N SER A 22 -14.65 -69.90 -11.31
CA SER A 22 -14.99 -71.07 -10.51
C SER A 22 -13.96 -71.30 -9.38
N GLY A 23 -14.33 -71.04 -8.12
CA GLY A 23 -13.51 -71.44 -6.98
C GLY A 23 -13.79 -70.73 -5.67
N ARG A 24 -14.95 -70.99 -5.05
CA ARG A 24 -15.20 -70.67 -3.63
C ARG A 24 -14.21 -71.40 -2.72
N ARG A 25 -13.66 -70.72 -1.70
CA ARG A 25 -13.53 -71.20 -0.30
C ARG A 25 -12.98 -70.09 0.61
N SER A 26 -13.84 -69.61 1.50
CA SER A 26 -13.47 -68.82 2.67
C SER A 26 -12.95 -69.72 3.78
N ALA A 27 -11.88 -69.31 4.47
CA ALA A 27 -11.70 -69.53 5.91
C ALA A 27 -10.77 -68.45 6.51
N PRO A 28 -10.99 -68.04 7.77
CA PRO A 28 -10.51 -66.78 8.33
C PRO A 28 -9.30 -66.97 9.27
N SER A 29 -8.36 -66.03 9.22
CA SER A 29 -7.24 -65.86 10.16
C SER A 29 -6.55 -64.57 9.73
N SER A 30 -6.29 -63.55 10.52
CA SER A 30 -6.13 -63.43 11.97
C SER A 30 -6.19 -61.93 12.28
N GLY A 31 -6.71 -61.56 13.46
CA GLY A 31 -6.68 -60.20 13.95
C GLY A 31 -5.24 -59.70 14.05
N ARG A 32 -4.83 -58.84 13.12
CA ARG A 32 -3.57 -58.11 13.16
C ARG A 32 -3.84 -56.83 13.95
N GLY A 33 -3.52 -56.86 15.24
CA GLY A 33 -3.40 -55.63 16.02
C GLY A 33 -2.40 -54.73 15.30
N MET A 34 -2.82 -53.53 14.90
CA MET A 34 -1.91 -52.49 14.42
C MET A 34 -0.82 -52.33 15.47
N SER A 35 0.43 -52.48 15.04
CA SER A 35 1.55 -52.23 15.94
C SER A 35 1.49 -50.78 16.39
N SER A 36 1.74 -50.52 17.67
CA SER A 36 1.81 -49.15 18.22
C SER A 36 2.78 -48.24 17.45
N HIS A 37 3.71 -48.83 16.70
CA HIS A 37 4.62 -48.14 15.80
C HIS A 37 3.95 -47.66 14.50
N GLU A 38 3.09 -48.47 13.86
CA GLU A 38 2.29 -48.04 12.70
C GLU A 38 1.26 -46.98 13.08
N THR A 39 0.62 -47.12 14.26
CA THR A 39 -0.31 -46.11 14.76
C THR A 39 0.41 -44.78 15.01
N ASN A 40 1.61 -44.80 15.60
CA ASN A 40 2.41 -43.59 15.79
C ASN A 40 2.94 -42.99 14.47
N ALA A 41 3.32 -43.82 13.49
CA ALA A 41 3.74 -43.35 12.18
C ALA A 41 2.59 -42.64 11.44
N ASN A 42 1.40 -43.23 11.44
CA ASN A 42 0.20 -42.63 10.86
C ASN A 42 -0.21 -41.32 11.57
N ILE A 43 -0.03 -41.25 12.90
CA ILE A 43 -0.27 -40.01 13.66
C ILE A 43 0.74 -38.93 13.28
N MET A 44 2.03 -39.27 13.14
CA MET A 44 3.06 -38.32 12.71
C MET A 44 2.85 -37.84 11.28
N GLU A 45 2.45 -38.73 10.37
CA GLU A 45 2.19 -38.40 8.97
C GLU A 45 0.96 -37.49 8.82
N ASN A 46 -0.10 -37.75 9.60
CA ASN A 46 -1.26 -36.86 9.69
C ASN A 46 -0.87 -35.48 10.25
N GLN A 47 -0.06 -35.41 11.32
CA GLN A 47 0.43 -34.14 11.85
C GLN A 47 1.30 -33.36 10.85
N ASN A 48 2.04 -34.07 10.00
CA ASN A 48 2.86 -33.44 8.96
C ASN A 48 1.98 -32.87 7.84
N ASN A 49 0.97 -33.63 7.40
CA ASN A 49 -0.01 -33.16 6.42
C ASN A 49 -0.79 -31.94 6.92
N ASP A 50 -1.16 -31.91 8.21
CA ASP A 50 -1.83 -30.75 8.81
C ASP A 50 -0.93 -29.50 8.78
N ARG A 51 0.35 -29.63 9.14
CA ARG A 51 1.32 -28.52 9.06
C ARG A 51 1.58 -28.06 7.63
N ILE A 52 1.61 -28.98 6.67
CA ILE A 52 1.77 -28.63 5.24
C ILE A 52 0.54 -27.87 4.73
N SER A 53 -0.67 -28.28 5.13
CA SER A 53 -1.90 -27.56 4.80
C SER A 53 -1.89 -26.14 5.38
N GLU A 54 -1.47 -25.99 6.65
CA GLU A 54 -1.37 -24.70 7.31
C GLU A 54 -0.32 -23.78 6.66
N LEU A 55 0.84 -24.33 6.29
CA LEU A 55 1.87 -23.62 5.53
C LEU A 55 1.37 -23.19 4.15
N SER A 56 0.62 -24.05 3.46
CA SER A 56 0.02 -23.72 2.16
C SER A 56 -0.98 -22.55 2.27
N ASP A 57 -1.78 -22.52 3.33
CA ASP A 57 -2.70 -21.41 3.61
C ASP A 57 -1.97 -20.10 3.90
N GLN A 58 -0.89 -20.15 4.70
CA GLN A 58 -0.05 -18.98 4.96
C GLN A 58 0.61 -18.44 3.69
N VAL A 59 1.13 -19.32 2.83
CA VAL A 59 1.72 -18.94 1.53
C VAL A 59 0.67 -18.34 0.60
N SER A 60 -0.55 -18.88 0.59
CA SER A 60 -1.68 -18.34 -0.19
C SER A 60 -2.05 -16.92 0.24
N ARG A 61 -2.05 -16.64 1.55
CA ARG A 61 -2.30 -15.28 2.09
C ARG A 61 -1.18 -14.30 1.77
N LEU A 62 0.07 -14.73 1.92
CA LEU A 62 1.25 -13.94 1.51
C LEU A 62 1.20 -13.61 0.02
N LYS A 63 0.78 -14.55 -0.82
CA LYS A 63 0.58 -14.34 -2.26
C LYS A 63 -0.52 -13.32 -2.52
N GLY A 64 -1.64 -13.38 -1.80
CA GLY A 64 -2.71 -12.37 -1.86
C GLY A 64 -2.20 -10.97 -1.52
N LEU A 65 -1.51 -10.81 -0.39
CA LEU A 65 -0.90 -9.54 0.01
C LEU A 65 0.10 -9.01 -1.03
N THR A 66 0.91 -9.89 -1.63
CA THR A 66 1.88 -9.52 -2.66
C THR A 66 1.18 -9.05 -3.95
N ILE A 67 0.07 -9.67 -4.32
CA ILE A 67 -0.76 -9.25 -5.46
C ILE A 67 -1.39 -7.88 -5.17
N ASP A 68 -1.92 -7.67 -3.97
CA ASP A 68 -2.52 -6.40 -3.57
C ASP A 68 -1.48 -5.26 -3.56
N ILE A 69 -0.27 -5.52 -3.02
CA ILE A 69 0.86 -4.59 -3.10
C ILE A 69 1.25 -4.34 -4.56
N GLY A 70 1.28 -5.37 -5.40
CA GLY A 70 1.61 -5.24 -6.82
C GLY A 70 0.59 -4.41 -7.59
N ASN A 71 -0.69 -4.56 -7.28
CA ASN A 71 -1.77 -3.77 -7.86
C ASN A 71 -1.71 -2.32 -7.37
N GLU A 72 -1.49 -2.11 -6.09
CA GLU A 72 -1.30 -0.78 -5.50
C GLU A 72 -0.08 -0.06 -6.09
N VAL A 73 1.07 -0.72 -6.25
CA VAL A 73 2.27 -0.14 -6.89
C VAL A 73 1.99 0.18 -8.36
N ARG A 74 1.22 -0.65 -9.06
CA ARG A 74 0.83 -0.38 -10.45
C ARG A 74 -0.13 0.80 -10.56
N ASP A 75 -1.08 0.91 -9.64
CA ASP A 75 -1.99 2.04 -9.56
C ASP A 75 -1.25 3.32 -9.16
N GLN A 76 -0.25 3.24 -8.26
CA GLN A 76 0.66 4.33 -7.92
C GLN A 76 1.56 4.73 -9.09
N ASN A 77 2.03 3.79 -9.90
CA ASN A 77 2.79 4.09 -11.12
C ASN A 77 1.90 4.76 -12.18
N ARG A 78 0.68 4.26 -12.37
CA ARG A 78 -0.29 4.91 -13.27
C ARG A 78 -0.67 6.30 -12.76
N LEU A 79 -0.67 6.49 -11.44
CA LEU A 79 -0.83 7.80 -10.80
C LEU A 79 0.38 8.72 -11.06
N LEU A 80 1.60 8.19 -11.03
CA LEU A 80 2.84 8.91 -11.34
C LEU A 80 2.85 9.38 -12.81
N ASP A 81 2.40 8.54 -13.74
CA ASP A 81 2.25 8.93 -15.15
C ASP A 81 1.23 10.06 -15.32
N ASN A 82 0.06 9.95 -14.67
CA ASN A 82 -0.95 11.03 -14.67
C ASN A 82 -0.51 12.27 -13.88
N MET A 83 0.41 12.12 -12.91
CA MET A 83 1.07 13.24 -12.23
C MET A 83 2.05 13.95 -13.14
N GLY A 84 2.72 13.27 -14.08
CA GLY A 84 3.59 13.90 -15.09
C GLY A 84 2.84 14.95 -15.92
N ASP A 85 1.63 14.60 -16.37
CA ASP A 85 0.75 15.52 -17.10
C ASP A 85 0.25 16.67 -16.22
N GLY A 86 -0.09 16.38 -14.96
CA GLY A 86 -0.47 17.38 -13.96
C GLY A 86 0.67 18.33 -13.58
N PHE A 87 1.90 17.83 -13.46
CA PHE A 87 3.11 18.62 -13.18
C PHE A 87 3.48 19.52 -14.35
N THR A 88 3.24 19.08 -15.59
CA THR A 88 3.43 19.92 -16.78
C THR A 88 2.45 21.09 -16.77
N SER A 89 1.15 20.80 -16.54
CA SER A 89 0.12 21.84 -16.45
C SER A 89 0.37 22.83 -15.30
N VAL A 90 0.83 22.35 -14.15
CA VAL A 90 1.17 23.20 -13.01
C VAL A 90 2.49 23.94 -13.26
N GLY A 91 3.44 23.32 -13.97
CA GLY A 91 4.67 23.93 -14.46
C GLY A 91 4.37 25.12 -15.38
N ASP A 92 3.40 25.01 -16.26
CA ASP A 92 2.97 26.10 -17.14
C ASP A 92 2.32 27.25 -16.34
N MET A 93 1.50 26.92 -15.34
CA MET A 93 0.90 27.92 -14.44
C MET A 93 1.93 28.59 -13.53
N LEU A 94 2.90 27.83 -13.02
CA LEU A 94 4.01 28.33 -12.20
C LEU A 94 4.99 29.13 -13.04
N SER A 95 5.26 28.74 -14.29
CA SER A 95 6.06 29.50 -15.24
C SER A 95 5.41 30.86 -15.53
N GLY A 96 4.08 30.89 -15.74
CA GLY A 96 3.33 32.14 -15.85
C GLY A 96 3.38 33.00 -14.57
N SER A 97 3.39 32.37 -13.39
CA SER A 97 3.52 33.07 -12.11
C SER A 97 4.95 33.57 -11.85
N LEU A 98 5.96 32.79 -12.23
CA LEU A 98 7.38 33.12 -12.15
C LEU A 98 7.75 34.22 -13.15
N ALA A 99 7.12 34.26 -14.32
CA ALA A 99 7.25 35.37 -15.27
C ALA A 99 6.70 36.67 -14.67
N ARG A 100 5.52 36.62 -14.01
CA ARG A 100 4.95 37.78 -13.29
C ARG A 100 5.81 38.20 -12.09
N ILE A 101 6.38 37.25 -11.36
CA ILE A 101 7.34 37.51 -10.27
C ILE A 101 8.64 38.11 -10.84
N GLY A 102 9.12 37.64 -11.99
CA GLY A 102 10.27 38.21 -12.71
C GLY A 102 10.04 39.67 -13.07
N THR A 103 8.88 40.00 -13.62
CA THR A 103 8.51 41.39 -13.91
C THR A 103 8.36 42.25 -12.65
N MET A 104 7.92 41.66 -11.52
CA MET A 104 7.89 42.35 -10.22
C MET A 104 9.30 42.58 -9.64
N LEU A 105 10.21 41.61 -9.80
CA LEU A 105 11.60 41.69 -9.35
C LEU A 105 12.41 42.73 -10.14
N GLU A 106 12.16 42.86 -11.46
CA GLU A 106 12.75 43.92 -12.29
C GLU A 106 12.21 45.32 -11.93
N SER A 107 10.98 45.42 -11.41
CA SER A 107 10.36 46.69 -11.03
C SER A 107 10.80 47.29 -9.68
N GLY A 108 11.85 46.75 -9.04
CA GLY A 108 12.61 47.44 -8.00
C GLY A 108 12.18 47.11 -6.55
N GLY A 109 13.02 46.32 -5.87
CA GLY A 109 12.87 46.08 -4.43
C GLY A 109 13.76 44.98 -3.86
N ALA A 110 15.06 44.98 -4.17
CA ALA A 110 16.05 44.00 -3.68
C ALA A 110 16.37 44.09 -2.17
N LYS A 111 15.38 44.38 -1.31
CA LYS A 111 15.54 44.42 0.16
C LYS A 111 14.83 43.28 0.90
N HIS A 112 14.14 42.38 0.20
CA HIS A 112 13.39 41.27 0.83
C HIS A 112 13.90 39.86 0.52
N MET A 113 15.04 39.69 -0.16
CA MET A 113 15.52 38.36 -0.58
C MET A 113 16.17 37.52 0.53
N CYS A 114 16.39 38.09 1.72
CA CYS A 114 16.79 37.32 2.90
C CYS A 114 16.38 38.08 4.18
N THR A 115 15.16 38.60 4.23
CA THR A 115 14.65 39.11 5.50
C THR A 115 14.16 37.90 6.28
N LEU A 116 14.97 37.42 7.22
CA LEU A 116 14.47 36.67 8.37
C LEU A 116 13.15 37.31 8.79
N PRO A 117 12.03 36.57 8.89
CA PRO A 117 10.77 37.20 9.19
C PRO A 117 10.93 37.97 10.49
N THR A 118 10.64 39.27 10.46
CA THR A 118 10.69 40.11 11.67
C THR A 118 9.79 39.55 12.77
N ASN A 119 8.84 38.66 12.40
CA ASN A 119 8.11 37.77 13.29
C ASN A 119 8.02 36.35 12.70
N ILE A 120 9.01 35.49 12.97
CA ILE A 120 9.01 34.06 12.58
C ILE A 120 7.68 33.38 12.94
N ALA A 121 7.11 33.73 14.11
CA ALA A 121 5.83 33.23 14.56
C ALA A 121 4.67 33.52 13.58
N LYS A 122 4.65 34.69 12.91
CA LYS A 122 3.58 35.04 11.97
C LYS A 122 3.68 34.27 10.66
N GLU A 123 4.89 33.99 10.19
CA GLU A 123 5.09 33.20 8.96
C GLU A 123 4.83 31.71 9.18
N LEU A 124 5.19 31.17 10.36
CA LEU A 124 4.94 29.77 10.68
C LEU A 124 3.49 29.49 11.10
N ALA A 125 2.79 30.49 11.66
CA ALA A 125 1.46 30.30 12.22
C ALA A 125 0.45 29.66 11.25
N PRO A 126 0.32 30.07 9.98
CA PRO A 126 -0.60 29.42 9.04
C PRO A 126 -0.33 27.92 8.83
N SER A 127 0.93 27.54 8.64
CA SER A 127 1.33 26.12 8.51
C SER A 127 1.10 25.35 9.81
N LEU A 128 1.39 25.96 10.96
CA LEU A 128 1.15 25.36 12.28
C LEU A 128 -0.35 25.12 12.53
N ILE A 129 -1.21 26.07 12.16
CA ILE A 129 -2.67 25.91 12.26
C ILE A 129 -3.13 24.75 11.36
N ALA A 130 -2.66 24.68 10.12
CA ALA A 130 -2.99 23.58 9.22
C ALA A 130 -2.51 22.21 9.76
N MET A 131 -1.31 22.15 10.33
CA MET A 131 -0.79 20.95 11.01
C MET A 131 -1.63 20.56 12.22
N CYS A 132 -2.04 21.51 13.06
CA CYS A 132 -2.94 21.22 14.18
C CYS A 132 -4.28 20.65 13.71
N ILE A 133 -4.89 21.24 12.67
CA ILE A 133 -6.12 20.70 12.07
C ILE A 133 -5.88 19.28 11.55
N PHE A 134 -4.77 19.04 10.85
CA PHE A 134 -4.43 17.71 10.37
C PHE A 134 -4.28 16.71 11.51
N LEU A 135 -3.47 17.02 12.52
CA LEU A 135 -3.19 16.12 13.64
C LEU A 135 -4.44 15.84 14.49
N SER A 136 -5.24 16.87 14.78
CA SER A 136 -6.51 16.70 15.48
C SER A 136 -7.45 15.80 14.68
N THR A 137 -7.59 16.02 13.38
CA THR A 137 -8.44 15.18 12.54
C THR A 137 -7.84 13.78 12.33
N TYR A 138 -6.52 13.63 12.27
CA TYR A 138 -5.84 12.33 12.19
C TYR A 138 -6.12 11.49 13.43
N SER A 139 -5.91 12.06 14.62
CA SER A 139 -6.20 11.40 15.89
C SER A 139 -7.68 11.04 16.01
N THR A 140 -8.57 11.97 15.68
CA THR A 140 -10.01 11.77 15.91
C THR A 140 -10.72 10.98 14.82
N TYR A 141 -10.24 10.99 13.59
CA TYR A 141 -10.90 10.32 12.48
C TYR A 141 -10.16 9.06 12.04
N ASP A 142 -8.85 9.15 11.81
CA ASP A 142 -8.09 8.04 11.22
C ASP A 142 -7.73 7.01 12.30
N VAL A 143 -7.13 7.45 13.42
CA VAL A 143 -6.76 6.55 14.53
C VAL A 143 -8.00 5.96 15.21
N MET A 144 -8.96 6.79 15.63
CA MET A 144 -10.21 6.29 16.19
C MET A 144 -11.01 5.47 15.17
N GLY A 145 -10.92 5.81 13.88
CA GLY A 145 -11.59 5.07 12.82
C GLY A 145 -11.15 3.62 12.73
N VAL A 146 -9.85 3.36 12.89
CA VAL A 146 -9.31 2.00 13.01
C VAL A 146 -9.78 1.33 14.30
N GLY A 147 -9.79 2.06 15.42
CA GLY A 147 -10.30 1.56 16.70
C GLY A 147 -11.74 1.08 16.62
N ILE A 148 -12.63 1.90 16.03
CA ILE A 148 -14.05 1.59 15.83
C ILE A 148 -14.21 0.38 14.90
N ALA A 149 -13.48 0.35 13.78
CA ALA A 149 -13.54 -0.78 12.84
C ALA A 149 -13.13 -2.08 13.54
N LYS A 150 -12.01 -2.08 14.28
CA LYS A 150 -11.55 -3.23 15.06
C LYS A 150 -12.54 -3.64 16.17
N GLY A 151 -13.18 -2.65 16.80
CA GLY A 151 -14.19 -2.85 17.85
C GLY A 151 -15.40 -3.66 17.35
N LYS A 152 -15.89 -3.38 16.13
CA LYS A 152 -17.02 -4.12 15.52
C LYS A 152 -16.76 -5.63 15.41
N TYR A 153 -15.51 -6.03 15.22
CA TYR A 153 -15.10 -7.42 15.04
C TYR A 153 -14.43 -8.01 16.30
N LYS A 154 -14.60 -7.37 17.47
CA LYS A 154 -14.12 -7.81 18.78
C LYS A 154 -12.63 -8.19 18.79
N TYR A 155 -11.80 -7.39 18.13
CA TYR A 155 -10.36 -7.68 18.03
C TYR A 155 -9.66 -7.84 19.40
N GLY A 156 -10.15 -7.18 20.45
CA GLY A 156 -9.58 -7.32 21.80
C GLY A 156 -9.73 -8.71 22.42
N GLU A 157 -10.62 -9.55 21.88
CA GLU A 157 -10.86 -10.93 22.35
C GLU A 157 -10.12 -11.98 21.51
N LYS A 158 -9.50 -11.58 20.38
CA LYS A 158 -8.90 -12.50 19.39
C LYS A 158 -7.40 -12.65 19.59
N LYS A 159 -6.85 -13.83 19.29
CA LYS A 159 -5.40 -14.05 19.22
C LYS A 159 -4.86 -13.52 17.89
N TYR A 160 -3.57 -13.16 17.86
CA TYR A 160 -2.93 -12.63 16.66
C TYR A 160 -2.96 -13.61 15.47
N GLU A 161 -2.83 -14.91 15.73
CA GLU A 161 -2.92 -15.97 14.70
C GLU A 161 -4.25 -15.91 13.94
N ASP A 162 -5.36 -15.73 14.67
CA ASP A 162 -6.71 -15.61 14.11
C ASP A 162 -6.92 -14.30 13.33
N LEU A 163 -6.10 -13.27 13.60
CA LEU A 163 -6.14 -11.99 12.88
C LEU A 163 -5.34 -12.03 11.58
N LEU A 164 -4.24 -12.77 11.54
CA LEU A 164 -3.45 -13.05 10.33
C LEU A 164 -4.22 -13.97 9.38
N ALA A 165 -4.98 -14.91 9.98
CA ALA A 165 -6.35 -15.24 9.65
C ALA A 165 -7.00 -14.65 8.38
N GLN A 166 -7.83 -13.67 8.69
CA GLN A 166 -8.87 -13.14 7.84
C GLN A 166 -9.15 -11.74 8.36
N MET A 167 -8.51 -10.74 7.76
CA MET A 167 -8.75 -9.36 8.12
C MET A 167 -10.03 -8.88 7.44
N PRO A 168 -11.04 -8.41 8.19
CA PRO A 168 -12.23 -7.82 7.60
C PRO A 168 -11.87 -6.60 6.76
N GLU A 169 -12.54 -6.47 5.63
CA GLU A 169 -12.31 -5.41 4.65
C GLU A 169 -12.41 -4.01 5.29
N GLU A 170 -13.40 -3.77 6.15
CA GLU A 170 -13.55 -2.48 6.85
C GLU A 170 -12.31 -2.10 7.69
N VAL A 171 -11.71 -3.10 8.35
CA VAL A 171 -10.52 -2.91 9.20
C VAL A 171 -9.31 -2.65 8.32
N TYR A 172 -9.16 -3.43 7.24
CA TYR A 172 -8.09 -3.24 6.26
C TYR A 172 -8.13 -1.83 5.66
N LEU A 173 -9.29 -1.40 5.16
CA LEU A 173 -9.45 -0.09 4.54
C LEU A 173 -9.18 1.05 5.53
N ALA A 174 -9.66 0.93 6.77
CA ALA A 174 -9.37 1.92 7.81
C ALA A 174 -7.87 1.97 8.15
N GLN A 175 -7.20 0.82 8.28
CA GLN A 175 -5.76 0.76 8.56
C GLN A 175 -4.95 1.32 7.39
N ARG A 176 -5.31 0.97 6.16
CA ARG A 176 -4.62 1.44 4.96
C ARG A 176 -4.79 2.95 4.79
N ALA A 177 -5.97 3.50 5.07
CA ALA A 177 -6.18 4.94 5.12
C ALA A 177 -5.28 5.60 6.17
N GLN A 178 -5.24 5.07 7.41
CA GLN A 178 -4.40 5.60 8.49
C GLN A 178 -2.91 5.56 8.13
N THR A 179 -2.40 4.41 7.67
CA THR A 179 -0.98 4.24 7.32
C THR A 179 -0.56 5.20 6.21
N ASN A 180 -1.39 5.35 5.16
CA ASN A 180 -1.13 6.32 4.10
C ASN A 180 -1.05 7.76 4.62
N GLN A 181 -1.82 8.13 5.66
CA GLN A 181 -1.70 9.46 6.28
C GLN A 181 -0.35 9.62 6.98
N VAL A 182 0.11 8.59 7.69
CA VAL A 182 1.40 8.61 8.42
C VAL A 182 2.58 8.70 7.44
N GLU A 183 2.56 7.91 6.38
CA GLU A 183 3.62 7.90 5.35
C GLU A 183 3.80 9.29 4.72
N GLN A 184 2.69 9.98 4.47
CA GLN A 184 2.69 11.29 3.83
C GLN A 184 2.88 12.46 4.81
N MET A 185 2.65 12.24 6.11
CA MET A 185 2.77 13.25 7.15
C MET A 185 4.19 13.81 7.21
N THR A 186 5.21 12.98 7.03
CA THR A 186 6.61 13.39 7.11
C THR A 186 6.94 14.45 6.05
N ALA A 187 6.65 14.16 4.78
CA ALA A 187 6.88 15.10 3.68
C ALA A 187 6.06 16.39 3.84
N PHE A 188 4.82 16.27 4.33
CA PHE A 188 3.96 17.42 4.60
C PHE A 188 4.50 18.34 5.71
N VAL A 189 4.87 17.79 6.87
CA VAL A 189 5.36 18.56 8.02
C VAL A 189 6.64 19.30 7.65
N PHE A 190 7.62 18.59 7.10
CA PHE A 190 8.88 19.22 6.72
C PHE A 190 8.72 20.18 5.54
N GLY A 191 7.97 19.78 4.51
CA GLY A 191 7.72 20.63 3.34
C GLY A 191 7.00 21.94 3.70
N SER A 192 5.96 21.87 4.54
CA SER A 192 5.18 23.05 4.94
C SER A 192 5.95 24.01 5.85
N LEU A 193 6.76 23.49 6.78
CA LEU A 193 7.62 24.31 7.63
C LEU A 193 8.74 24.96 6.83
N SER A 194 9.41 24.20 5.98
CA SER A 194 10.48 24.74 5.15
C SER A 194 9.97 25.78 4.14
N CYS A 195 8.81 25.53 3.51
CA CYS A 195 8.21 26.49 2.60
C CYS A 195 7.77 27.77 3.34
N ALA A 196 7.21 27.64 4.54
CA ALA A 196 6.84 28.81 5.36
C ALA A 196 8.07 29.64 5.77
N PHE A 197 9.18 28.97 6.08
CA PHE A 197 10.40 29.64 6.54
C PHE A 197 11.19 30.28 5.41
N PHE A 198 11.38 29.58 4.29
CA PHE A 198 12.27 30.01 3.21
C PHE A 198 11.54 30.70 2.04
N VAL A 199 10.24 30.50 1.87
CA VAL A 199 9.50 31.00 0.70
C VAL A 199 8.48 32.06 1.11
N ASN A 200 7.40 31.65 1.76
CA ASN A 200 6.33 32.54 2.23
C ASN A 200 5.36 31.79 3.14
N GLY A 201 5.09 32.31 4.35
CA GLY A 201 4.22 31.67 5.34
C GLY A 201 2.75 31.60 4.94
N ILE A 202 2.22 32.61 4.26
CA ILE A 202 0.83 32.62 3.79
C ILE A 202 0.61 31.57 2.70
N VAL A 203 1.53 31.51 1.73
CA VAL A 203 1.46 30.52 0.63
C VAL A 203 1.59 29.11 1.20
N ALA A 204 2.55 28.87 2.09
CA ALA A 204 2.73 27.58 2.73
C ALA A 204 1.48 27.16 3.54
N GLY A 205 0.86 28.09 4.28
CA GLY A 205 -0.38 27.85 4.99
C GLY A 205 -1.56 27.51 4.08
N ALA A 206 -1.74 28.24 2.98
CA ALA A 206 -2.80 27.98 2.01
C ALA A 206 -2.65 26.61 1.34
N MET A 207 -1.43 26.28 0.87
CA MET A 207 -1.12 24.96 0.30
C MET A 207 -1.32 23.84 1.33
N SER A 208 -0.94 24.08 2.58
CA SER A 208 -1.13 23.13 3.67
C SER A 208 -2.61 22.88 3.95
N LEU A 209 -3.46 23.91 4.00
CA LEU A 209 -4.90 23.73 4.19
C LEU A 209 -5.55 22.96 3.04
N ILE A 210 -5.19 23.27 1.79
CA ILE A 210 -5.66 22.52 0.62
C ILE A 210 -5.26 21.05 0.75
N TRP A 211 -3.99 20.78 1.09
CA TRP A 211 -3.49 19.43 1.31
C TRP A 211 -4.31 18.70 2.39
N VAL A 212 -4.58 19.34 3.54
CA VAL A 212 -5.37 18.75 4.63
C VAL A 212 -6.78 18.38 4.18
N VAL A 213 -7.46 19.25 3.42
CA VAL A 213 -8.80 18.97 2.89
C VAL A 213 -8.78 17.79 1.91
N LEU A 214 -7.80 17.77 0.98
CA LEU A 214 -7.64 16.67 0.03
C LEU A 214 -7.37 15.35 0.73
N ARG A 215 -6.52 15.34 1.75
CA ARG A 215 -6.20 14.15 2.54
C ARG A 215 -7.36 13.66 3.38
N ARG A 216 -8.19 14.57 3.89
CA ARG A 216 -9.45 14.21 4.56
C ARG A 216 -10.44 13.57 3.58
N GLY A 217 -10.58 14.15 2.38
CA GLY A 217 -11.38 13.57 1.30
C GLY A 217 -10.91 12.17 0.88
N TYR A 218 -9.61 11.99 0.71
CA TYR A 218 -8.98 10.70 0.45
C TYR A 218 -9.31 9.66 1.53
N ALA A 219 -9.07 9.98 2.81
CA ALA A 219 -9.35 9.05 3.91
C ALA A 219 -10.83 8.65 3.98
N SER A 220 -11.74 9.60 3.78
CA SER A 220 -13.18 9.33 3.77
C SER A 220 -13.60 8.48 2.58
N ALA A 221 -13.04 8.70 1.39
CA ALA A 221 -13.32 7.87 0.22
C ALA A 221 -12.81 6.44 0.42
N TYR A 222 -11.59 6.29 0.96
CA TYR A 222 -10.98 4.99 1.24
C TYR A 222 -11.82 4.16 2.21
N ARG A 223 -12.27 4.76 3.32
CA ARG A 223 -13.07 4.06 4.35
C ARG A 223 -14.49 3.70 3.91
N LYS A 224 -15.02 4.39 2.89
CA LYS A 224 -16.34 4.12 2.32
C LYS A 224 -16.30 3.07 1.18
N ALA A 225 -15.12 2.60 0.81
CA ALA A 225 -14.91 1.72 -0.33
C ALA A 225 -15.23 0.23 -0.06
N VAL A 226 -15.88 -0.09 1.06
CA VAL A 226 -16.21 -1.47 1.42
C VAL A 226 -17.09 -2.08 0.35
N GLY A 227 -16.66 -3.20 -0.24
CA GLY A 227 -17.35 -3.88 -1.33
C GLY A 227 -17.29 -3.18 -2.68
N VAL A 228 -16.51 -2.09 -2.80
CA VAL A 228 -16.34 -1.35 -4.06
C VAL A 228 -15.06 -1.80 -4.76
N PRO A 229 -15.10 -2.15 -6.06
CA PRO A 229 -13.89 -2.47 -6.82
C PRO A 229 -12.89 -1.32 -6.76
N VAL A 230 -11.60 -1.63 -6.59
CA VAL A 230 -10.51 -0.64 -6.42
C VAL A 230 -10.52 0.41 -7.54
N SER A 231 -10.78 0.00 -8.78
CA SER A 231 -10.84 0.88 -9.95
C SER A 231 -11.94 1.95 -9.89
N GLN A 232 -12.99 1.74 -9.08
CA GLN A 232 -14.15 2.63 -8.98
C GLN A 232 -14.10 3.57 -7.77
N ILE A 233 -13.16 3.37 -6.83
CA ILE A 233 -13.05 4.21 -5.62
C ILE A 233 -12.67 5.66 -5.99
N GLY A 234 -11.93 5.84 -7.09
CA GLY A 234 -11.58 7.17 -7.61
C GLY A 234 -10.68 7.96 -6.67
N LEU A 235 -9.76 7.29 -5.97
CA LEU A 235 -8.83 7.91 -5.00
C LEU A 235 -7.86 8.89 -5.65
N ALA A 236 -7.51 8.65 -6.92
CA ALA A 236 -6.51 9.40 -7.67
C ALA A 236 -6.75 10.91 -7.66
N LYS A 237 -8.01 11.34 -7.77
CA LYS A 237 -8.39 12.77 -7.77
C LYS A 237 -7.98 13.52 -6.50
N TYR A 238 -7.89 12.83 -5.37
CA TYR A 238 -7.40 13.40 -4.12
C TYR A 238 -5.89 13.26 -4.00
N THR A 239 -5.38 12.09 -4.32
CA THR A 239 -3.97 11.74 -4.10
C THR A 239 -3.04 12.57 -4.99
N ILE A 240 -3.34 12.73 -6.29
CA ILE A 240 -2.53 13.52 -7.23
C ILE A 240 -2.43 14.96 -6.73
N ALA A 241 -3.57 15.59 -6.44
CA ALA A 241 -3.62 16.96 -5.98
C ALA A 241 -2.89 17.15 -4.64
N ALA A 242 -2.97 16.16 -3.73
CA ALA A 242 -2.24 16.21 -2.47
C ALA A 242 -0.72 16.11 -2.69
N TYR A 243 -0.25 15.20 -3.55
CA TYR A 243 1.18 15.13 -3.88
C TYR A 243 1.69 16.41 -4.53
N LEU A 244 0.88 17.05 -5.38
CA LEU A 244 1.23 18.32 -5.99
C LEU A 244 1.46 19.40 -4.92
N MET A 245 0.60 19.47 -3.89
CA MET A 245 0.77 20.43 -2.80
C MET A 245 2.03 20.14 -1.98
N SER A 246 2.23 18.89 -1.54
CA SER A 246 3.39 18.56 -0.69
C SER A 246 4.72 18.70 -1.44
N ASN A 247 4.80 18.18 -2.67
CA ASN A 247 6.02 18.28 -3.47
C ASN A 247 6.26 19.71 -3.95
N GLY A 248 5.21 20.47 -4.24
CA GLY A 248 5.31 21.89 -4.59
C GLY A 248 5.98 22.70 -3.47
N MET A 249 5.60 22.49 -2.21
CA MET A 249 6.22 23.14 -1.06
C MET A 249 7.70 22.76 -0.89
N VAL A 250 8.05 21.48 -1.07
CA VAL A 250 9.44 21.00 -1.01
C VAL A 250 10.28 21.59 -2.14
N MET A 251 9.76 21.60 -3.37
CA MET A 251 10.46 22.14 -4.54
C MET A 251 10.64 23.65 -4.45
N ALA A 252 9.63 24.39 -3.99
CA ALA A 252 9.75 25.83 -3.77
C ALA A 252 10.87 26.15 -2.77
N THR A 253 10.96 25.36 -1.69
CA THR A 253 12.05 25.46 -0.72
C THR A 253 13.40 25.19 -1.39
N ALA A 254 13.52 24.10 -2.15
CA ALA A 254 14.78 23.73 -2.79
C ALA A 254 15.27 24.80 -3.78
N VAL A 255 14.37 25.32 -4.62
CA VAL A 255 14.69 26.39 -5.57
C VAL A 255 15.16 27.65 -4.84
N HIS A 256 14.47 28.03 -3.77
CA HIS A 256 14.85 29.20 -2.99
C HIS A 256 16.21 29.01 -2.31
N ALA A 257 16.45 27.85 -1.70
CA ALA A 257 17.72 27.52 -1.07
C ALA A 257 18.90 27.56 -2.05
N VAL A 258 18.72 27.02 -3.26
CA VAL A 258 19.73 27.08 -4.33
C VAL A 258 19.98 28.53 -4.77
N ARG A 259 18.93 29.32 -4.95
CA ARG A 259 19.05 30.75 -5.32
C ARG A 259 19.83 31.54 -4.26
N SER A 260 19.53 31.33 -2.98
CA SER A 260 20.24 31.99 -1.88
C SER A 260 21.72 31.62 -1.89
N PHE A 261 22.05 30.33 -2.07
CA PHE A 261 23.44 29.87 -2.12
C PHE A 261 24.24 30.45 -3.30
N ILE A 262 23.62 30.59 -4.48
CA ILE A 262 24.28 31.16 -5.66
C ILE A 262 24.43 32.69 -5.54
N SER A 263 23.47 33.38 -4.90
CA SER A 263 23.49 34.84 -4.76
C SER A 263 24.55 35.36 -3.78
N ASP A 264 25.08 34.49 -2.91
CA ASP A 264 26.11 34.82 -1.92
C ASP A 264 27.55 34.55 -2.44
N ASN A 265 27.71 34.02 -3.66
CA ASN A 265 28.99 33.87 -4.38
C ASN A 265 29.12 34.85 -5.54
#